data_AF-A0A3M5VFV4-F1
#
_entry.id   AF-A0A3M5VFV4-F1
#
_cell.length_a   1.000
_cell.length_b   1.000
_cell.length_c   1.000
_cell.angle_alpha   90.00
_cell.angle_beta   90.00
_cell.angle_gamma   90.00
#
_symmetry.space_group_name_H-M   'P 1'
#
loop_
_entity.id
_entity.type
_entity.pdbx_description
1 polymer ?
#
loop_
_entity_poly.entity_id
_entity_poly.type
_entity_poly.pdbx_seq_one_letter_code
_entity_poly.pdbx_strand_id
1 'polypeptide(L)'
;MIEQSTPFPQRKGGIDLTWLAGRIGATRQIFYPGRGSPEVLQLLALLNQYLESTSDEATNAPNSDVQQSRLQVELILAKEENSKLKQQLTKARHDLDMLHSGGIILGEST
;
A
#
# COMPACT_ATOMS: atom_id res chain seq x y z
N MET A 1 10.49 7.88 1.98
CA MET A 1 9.29 7.87 2.83
C MET A 1 8.10 7.98 1.91
N ILE A 2 7.24 6.97 1.85
CA ILE A 2 5.97 7.08 1.12
C ILE A 2 5.07 7.90 2.04
N GLU A 3 4.73 9.13 1.64
CA GLU A 3 3.71 9.91 2.34
C GLU A 3 2.43 9.08 2.32
N GLN A 4 2.06 8.55 3.48
CA GLN A 4 0.77 7.92 3.65
C GLN A 4 -0.26 9.05 3.57
N SER A 5 -0.88 9.20 2.39
CA SER A 5 -2.07 10.02 2.18
C SER A 5 -3.05 9.70 3.30
N THR A 6 -3.17 10.63 4.25
CA THR A 6 -4.08 10.44 5.38
C THR A 6 -5.49 10.52 4.79
N PRO A 7 -6.31 9.47 4.94
CA PRO A 7 -7.64 9.46 4.33
C PRO A 7 -8.45 10.63 4.89
N PHE A 8 -9.00 11.45 3.99
CA PHE A 8 -9.87 12.55 4.39
C PHE A 8 -11.22 11.99 4.90
N PRO A 9 -11.70 12.43 6.07
CA PRO A 9 -12.96 11.95 6.61
C PRO A 9 -14.13 12.45 5.75
N GLN A 10 -14.97 11.51 5.31
CA GLN A 10 -16.22 11.78 4.61
C GLN A 10 -17.41 11.56 5.54
N ARG A 11 -18.47 12.35 5.36
CA ARG A 11 -19.79 12.15 5.97
C ARG A 11 -20.82 11.94 4.85
N LYS A 12 -22.03 11.49 5.19
CA LYS A 12 -23.11 11.30 4.21
C LYS A 12 -23.29 12.58 3.37
N GLY A 13 -22.97 12.48 2.08
CA GLY A 13 -23.10 13.59 1.12
C GLY A 13 -21.86 14.46 0.89
N GLY A 14 -20.66 14.08 1.38
CA GLY A 14 -19.41 14.75 1.00
C GLY A 14 -18.33 14.80 2.08
N ILE A 15 -17.37 15.71 1.93
CA ILE A 15 -16.28 15.89 2.89
C ILE A 15 -16.78 16.38 4.26
N ASP A 16 -16.13 15.93 5.35
CA ASP A 16 -16.44 16.46 6.69
C ASP A 16 -16.02 17.94 6.78
N LEU A 17 -17.00 18.83 6.80
CA LEU A 17 -16.81 20.28 6.85
C LEU A 17 -16.08 20.74 8.12
N THR A 18 -16.22 20.01 9.24
CA THR A 18 -15.53 20.35 10.49
C THR A 18 -14.04 20.07 10.36
N TRP A 19 -13.71 18.92 9.76
CA TRP A 19 -12.32 18.58 9.45
C TRP A 19 -11.72 19.55 8.43
N LEU A 20 -12.43 19.83 7.33
CA LEU A 20 -11.95 20.74 6.30
C LEU A 20 -11.69 22.14 6.86
N ALA A 21 -12.61 22.67 7.66
CA ALA A 21 -12.47 23.93 8.35
C ALA A 21 -11.23 23.97 9.26
N GLY A 22 -11.04 22.92 10.07
CA GLY A 22 -9.85 22.77 10.91
C GLY A 22 -8.55 22.72 10.10
N ARG A 23 -8.59 22.14 8.90
CA ARG A 23 -7.41 22.00 8.04
C ARG A 23 -6.96 23.31 7.40
N ILE A 24 -7.91 24.16 7.01
CA ILE A 24 -7.63 25.46 6.36
C ILE A 24 -7.58 26.63 7.35
N GLY A 25 -7.73 26.36 8.66
CA GLY A 25 -7.73 27.41 9.68
C GLY A 25 -8.96 28.33 9.62
N ALA A 26 -10.10 27.81 9.15
CA ALA A 26 -11.34 28.57 9.03
C ALA A 26 -12.44 28.02 9.94
N THR A 27 -13.55 28.75 10.04
CA THR A 27 -14.76 28.23 10.69
C THR A 27 -15.59 27.45 9.70
N ARG A 28 -16.24 26.36 10.12
CA ARG A 28 -17.13 25.57 9.25
C ARG A 28 -18.29 26.38 8.64
N GLN A 29 -18.55 27.57 9.16
CA GLN A 29 -19.65 28.43 8.73
C GLN A 29 -19.49 28.92 7.29
N ILE A 30 -18.25 29.02 6.81
CA ILE A 30 -17.97 29.46 5.43
C ILE A 30 -18.47 28.47 4.37
N PHE A 31 -18.85 27.25 4.77
CA PHE A 31 -19.34 26.21 3.87
C PHE A 31 -20.87 26.13 3.82
N TYR A 32 -21.60 26.97 4.56
CA TYR A 32 -23.06 26.98 4.55
C TYR A 32 -23.62 28.03 3.57
N PRO A 33 -24.74 27.72 2.89
CA PRO A 33 -25.46 28.70 2.07
C PRO A 33 -25.79 29.97 2.86
N GLY A 34 -25.54 31.14 2.26
CA GLY A 34 -25.79 32.44 2.88
C GLY A 34 -24.79 32.85 3.98
N ARG A 35 -23.79 32.03 4.29
CA ARG A 35 -22.69 32.36 5.22
C ARG A 35 -21.32 32.30 4.56
N GLY A 36 -21.14 31.39 3.61
CA GLY A 36 -19.97 31.31 2.74
C GLY A 36 -19.99 32.30 1.60
N SER A 37 -18.80 32.66 1.09
CA SER A 37 -18.74 33.33 -0.20
C SER A 37 -19.10 32.34 -1.32
N PRO A 38 -19.68 32.81 -2.44
CA PRO A 38 -20.01 31.95 -3.56
C PRO A 38 -18.84 31.12 -4.07
N GLU A 39 -17.63 31.67 -4.03
CA GLU A 39 -16.39 31.00 -4.46
C GLU A 39 -16.05 29.82 -3.55
N VAL A 40 -16.19 29.99 -2.23
CA VAL A 40 -15.95 28.90 -1.26
C VAL A 40 -16.95 27.76 -1.46
N LEU A 41 -18.22 28.10 -1.73
CA LEU A 41 -19.25 27.09 -1.98
C LEU A 41 -19.02 26.36 -3.31
N GLN A 42 -18.53 27.05 -4.35
CA GLN A 42 -18.13 26.42 -5.62
C GLN A 42 -16.94 25.48 -5.43
N LEU A 43 -15.92 25.90 -4.69
CA LEU A 43 -14.77 25.05 -4.38
C LEU A 43 -15.19 23.80 -3.61
N LEU A 44 -16.10 23.94 -2.63
CA LEU A 44 -16.65 22.81 -1.89
C LEU A 44 -17.41 21.84 -2.81
N ALA A 45 -18.21 22.36 -3.75
CA ALA A 45 -18.92 21.53 -4.73
C ALA A 45 -17.94 20.76 -5.63
N LEU A 46 -16.88 21.42 -6.12
CA LEU A 46 -15.86 20.80 -6.96
C LEU A 46 -15.07 19.72 -6.21
N LEU A 47 -14.76 19.96 -4.94
CA LEU A 47 -14.16 18.98 -4.04
C LEU A 47 -15.05 17.75 -3.87
N ASN A 48 -16.33 17.94 -3.58
CA ASN A 48 -17.26 16.81 -3.42
C ASN A 48 -17.43 16.04 -4.74
N GLN A 49 -17.49 16.73 -5.88
CA GLN A 49 -17.56 16.07 -7.19
C GLN A 49 -16.32 15.20 -7.47
N TYR A 50 -15.13 15.69 -7.12
CA TYR A 50 -13.90 14.90 -7.25
C TYR A 50 -13.90 13.67 -6.34
N LEU A 51 -14.46 13.78 -5.14
CA LEU A 51 -14.62 12.65 -4.23
C LEU A 51 -15.58 11.59 -4.77
N GLU A 52 -16.68 12.03 -5.38
CA GLU A 52 -17.64 11.14 -6.04
C GLU A 52 -17.00 10.43 -7.25
N SER A 53 -16.30 11.15 -8.13
CA SER A 53 -15.64 10.54 -9.29
C SER A 53 -14.54 9.55 -8.91
N THR A 54 -13.80 9.83 -7.84
CA THR A 54 -12.75 8.92 -7.33
C THR A 54 -13.37 7.68 -6.69
N SER A 55 -14.50 7.84 -5.99
CA SER A 55 -15.27 6.72 -5.44
C SER A 55 -15.86 5.85 -6.55
N ASP A 56 -16.35 6.45 -7.63
CA ASP A 56 -16.89 5.73 -8.78
C ASP A 56 -15.80 5.04 -9.59
N GLU A 57 -14.60 5.61 -9.73
CA GLU A 57 -13.45 4.91 -10.32
C GLU A 57 -12.98 3.71 -9.48
N ALA A 58 -13.04 3.82 -8.15
CA ALA A 58 -12.77 2.70 -7.25
C ALA A 58 -13.85 1.60 -7.35
N THR A 59 -15.09 1.97 -7.68
CA THR A 59 -16.23 1.04 -7.78
C THR A 59 -16.40 0.46 -9.19
N ASN A 60 -15.92 1.14 -10.23
CA ASN A 60 -16.03 0.75 -11.64
C ASN A 60 -14.75 0.12 -12.21
N ALA A 61 -13.77 -0.32 -11.41
CA ALA A 61 -12.62 -1.07 -11.93
C ALA A 61 -13.02 -2.54 -12.19
N PRO A 62 -13.39 -2.96 -13.42
CA PRO A 62 -13.94 -4.30 -13.65
C PRO A 62 -12.82 -5.36 -13.71
N ASN A 63 -11.58 -4.98 -13.39
CA ASN A 63 -10.38 -5.79 -13.62
C ASN A 63 -9.34 -5.69 -12.50
N SER A 64 -9.52 -4.86 -11.47
CA SER A 64 -8.51 -4.74 -10.41
C SER A 64 -8.49 -5.98 -9.51
N ASP A 65 -9.65 -6.56 -9.20
CA ASP A 65 -9.77 -7.70 -8.28
C ASP A 65 -9.18 -9.00 -8.88
N VAL A 66 -9.40 -9.24 -10.17
CA VAL A 66 -8.82 -10.40 -10.88
C VAL A 66 -7.30 -10.25 -11.06
N GLN A 67 -6.82 -9.04 -11.39
CA GLN A 67 -5.39 -8.79 -11.52
C GLN A 67 -4.68 -8.83 -10.16
N GLN A 68 -5.29 -8.29 -9.10
CA GLN A 68 -4.78 -8.39 -7.74
C GLN A 68 -4.75 -9.83 -7.26
N SER A 69 -5.80 -10.61 -7.52
CA SER A 69 -5.85 -12.04 -7.21
C SER A 69 -4.74 -12.81 -7.94
N ARG A 70 -4.51 -12.53 -9.24
CA ARG A 70 -3.40 -13.12 -10.00
C ARG A 70 -2.03 -12.74 -9.45
N LEU A 71 -1.81 -11.47 -9.15
CA LEU A 71 -0.56 -10.97 -8.58
C LEU A 71 -0.31 -11.55 -7.19
N GLN A 72 -1.34 -11.75 -6.37
CA GLN A 72 -1.22 -12.43 -5.07
C GLN A 72 -0.81 -13.90 -5.24
N VAL A 73 -1.40 -14.61 -6.20
CA VAL A 73 -1.02 -15.99 -6.52
C VAL A 73 0.43 -16.07 -6.99
N GLU A 74 0.83 -15.21 -7.93
CA GLU A 74 2.22 -15.14 -8.40
C GLU A 74 3.20 -14.83 -7.27
N LEU A 75 2.84 -13.93 -6.35
CA LEU A 75 3.66 -13.57 -5.20
C LEU A 75 3.80 -14.73 -4.21
N ILE A 76 2.74 -15.52 -3.99
CA ILE A 76 2.80 -16.73 -3.15
C ILE A 76 3.75 -17.75 -3.77
N LEU A 77 3.59 -18.03 -5.08
CA LEU A 77 4.44 -18.98 -5.80
C LEU A 77 5.91 -18.55 -5.77
N ALA A 78 6.19 -17.27 -6.03
CA ALA A 78 7.55 -16.73 -5.98
C ALA A 78 8.17 -16.83 -4.57
N LYS A 79 7.38 -16.61 -3.51
CA LYS A 79 7.86 -16.78 -2.13
C LYS A 79 8.16 -18.24 -1.79
N GLU A 80 7.33 -19.16 -2.26
CA GLU A 80 7.54 -20.59 -2.04
C GLU A 80 8.81 -21.08 -2.76
N GLU A 81 9.00 -20.67 -4.01
CA GLU A 81 10.21 -20.96 -4.76
C GLU A 81 11.46 -20.36 -4.08
N ASN A 82 11.39 -19.11 -3.61
CA ASN A 82 12.49 -18.47 -2.89
C ASN A 82 12.84 -19.21 -1.60
N SER A 83 11.84 -19.69 -0.86
CA SER A 83 12.03 -20.50 0.35
C SER A 83 12.73 -21.82 0.03
N LYS A 84 12.27 -22.50 -1.02
CA LYS A 84 12.88 -23.76 -1.50
C LYS A 84 14.33 -23.57 -1.92
N LEU A 85 14.62 -22.51 -2.70
CA LEU A 85 15.98 -22.18 -3.14
C LEU A 85 16.89 -21.85 -1.94
N LYS A 86 16.39 -21.11 -0.95
CA LYS A 86 17.14 -20.84 0.29
C LYS A 86 17.46 -22.13 1.05
N GLN A 87 16.51 -23.05 1.18
CA GLN A 87 16.76 -24.34 1.82
C GLN A 87 17.82 -25.16 1.08
N GLN A 88 17.75 -25.21 -0.25
CA GLN A 88 18.75 -25.89 -1.08
C GLN A 88 20.14 -25.26 -0.93
N LEU A 89 20.21 -23.94 -0.90
CA LEU A 89 21.47 -23.22 -0.72
C LEU A 89 22.08 -23.46 0.67
N THR A 90 21.26 -23.46 1.72
CA THR A 90 21.71 -23.82 3.08
C THR A 90 22.22 -25.26 3.12
N LYS A 91 21.52 -26.21 2.49
CA LYS A 91 21.94 -27.61 2.41
C LYS A 91 23.27 -27.75 1.67
N ALA A 92 23.40 -27.13 0.49
CA ALA A 92 24.63 -27.18 -0.30
C ALA A 92 25.83 -26.58 0.45
N ARG A 93 25.62 -25.50 1.22
CA ARG A 93 26.65 -24.94 2.11
C ARG A 93 27.03 -25.90 3.22
N HIS A 94 26.05 -26.54 3.87
CA HIS A 94 26.33 -27.53 4.90
C HIS A 94 27.09 -28.75 4.35
N ASP A 95 26.70 -29.25 3.18
CA ASP A 95 27.39 -30.36 2.51
C ASP A 95 28.84 -29.98 2.15
N LEU A 96 29.06 -28.74 1.67
CA LEU A 96 30.39 -28.21 1.40
C LEU A 96 31.23 -28.08 2.69
N ASP A 97 30.67 -27.51 3.75
CA ASP A 97 31.34 -27.38 5.04
C ASP A 97 31.71 -28.75 5.61
N MET A 98 30.84 -29.76 5.47
CA MET A 98 31.11 -31.13 5.90
C MET A 98 32.24 -31.77 5.10
N LEU A 99 32.29 -31.57 3.76
CA LEU A 99 33.39 -32.04 2.92
C LEU A 99 34.72 -31.38 3.29
N HIS A 100 34.69 -30.08 3.62
CA HIS A 100 35.89 -29.33 4.03
C HIS A 100 36.33 -29.69 5.46
N SER A 101 35.39 -30.03 6.34
CA SER A 101 35.66 -30.47 7.73
C SER A 101 36.09 -31.94 7.82
N GLY A 102 35.76 -32.75 6.80
CA GLY A 102 36.14 -34.15 6.67
C GLY A 102 37.46 -34.39 5.94
N GLY A 103 38.18 -33.32 5.56
CA GLY A 103 39.54 -33.40 5.05
C GLY A 103 40.49 -33.92 6.12
N ILE A 104 40.61 -35.25 6.21
CA ILE A 104 41.67 -35.92 6.97
C ILE A 104 43.00 -35.35 6.48
N ILE A 105 43.71 -34.64 7.35
CA ILE A 105 45.14 -34.39 7.21
C ILE A 105 45.80 -35.76 7.26
N LEU A 106 46.01 -36.38 6.09
CA LEU A 106 47.02 -37.42 5.92
C LEU A 106 48.37 -36.70 5.86
N GLY A 107 48.75 -36.17 7.01
CA GLY A 107 50.11 -35.76 7.30
C GLY A 107 50.95 -37.03 7.36
N GLU A 108 51.62 -37.30 6.26
CA GLU A 108 52.91 -37.97 6.16
C GLU A 108 53.61 -38.14 7.53
N SER A 109 53.49 -39.34 8.09
CA SER A 109 54.37 -39.84 9.13
C SER A 109 55.53 -40.54 8.43
N THR A 110 56.70 -39.89 8.51
CA THR A 110 58.08 -40.40 8.46
C THR A 110 58.31 -41.85 8.06
#